data_AF-A0A7J6SU71-F1
#
_entry.id   AF-A0A7J6SU71-F1
#
_cell.length_a   1.000
_cell.length_b   1.000
_cell.length_c   1.000
_cell.angle_alpha   90.00
_cell.angle_beta   90.00
_cell.angle_gamma   90.00
#
_symmetry.space_group_name_H-M   'P 1'
#
loop_
_entity.id
_entity.type
_entity.pdbx_description
1 polymer ?
#
loop_
_entity_poly.entity_id
_entity_poly.type
_entity_poly.pdbx_seq_one_letter_code
_entity_poly.pdbx_strand_id
1 'polypeptide(L)'
;MLELSSPLLGRGGIFHARIRTTEAFMLRAVKYEARLKQYAINKHNRRFRSWAQQRVRQYRLATAVTITTDPGLMDAAYLAAAIQKAASLRKHDVELWRGFTGRLMELLDEIPPEHIGYVLWGYGKALYLPSNAKEVYLALFDRARVLLPQLSSHAIMATLWTMKRVQIQPHKSDLMEFAKHVMERRDIVYLIECGQIANCLAFFGTGKHNSGFRKQFSEVARSKYDEELFAQGFRAVVSPTAMYTLWNDTMRTYVLERFRRVQQTARPNHLHAAYLAAVICRVHNPGVWFDLSLPCRQFYTRLSMRHIPYGSIKPGPLHQDVSSHLAELQVTHRNSFRWGPFAIDIGIESKEVHDSEEFGDDRKKCILIDGPTQFYFGTNDYLESVKMYHSTLSSLGWMVYRLHWMEWSQTYDPEGGGKAARLDILRRIVDSDSASDTLLDGESREIGRKDLKRFKWLKREMAEKASAPAQDIEFAL
;
A
#
# COMPACT_ATOMS: atom_id res chain seq x y z
N MET A 1 -22.13 -57.52 42.31
CA MET A 1 -22.16 -56.21 41.63
C MET A 1 -20.78 -56.00 41.02
N LEU A 2 -20.52 -56.67 39.91
CA LEU A 2 -20.72 -56.22 38.52
C LEU A 2 -19.65 -55.21 38.09
N GLU A 3 -18.53 -55.78 37.66
CA GLU A 3 -17.63 -55.22 36.65
C GLU A 3 -18.43 -54.86 35.40
N LEU A 4 -18.29 -53.63 34.92
CA LEU A 4 -18.80 -53.22 33.61
C LEU A 4 -17.65 -53.14 32.62
N SER A 5 -17.56 -54.23 31.86
CA SER A 5 -16.84 -54.39 30.61
C SER A 5 -17.29 -53.38 29.54
N SER A 6 -16.33 -53.01 28.69
CA SER A 6 -16.41 -52.44 27.33
C SER A 6 -17.81 -52.14 26.74
N PRO A 7 -18.01 -50.94 26.17
CA PRO A 7 -18.90 -50.76 25.04
C PRO A 7 -18.13 -50.40 23.76
N LEU A 8 -18.11 -51.38 22.85
CA LEU A 8 -18.55 -51.19 21.47
C LEU A 8 -17.75 -50.20 20.59
N LEU A 9 -16.46 -50.48 20.36
CA LEU A 9 -15.84 -50.15 19.07
C LEU A 9 -16.32 -51.14 18.00
N GLY A 10 -17.57 -50.93 17.58
CA GLY A 10 -18.13 -51.60 16.41
C GLY A 10 -17.35 -51.22 15.15
N ARG A 11 -16.77 -52.24 14.51
CA ARG A 11 -16.42 -52.19 13.08
C ARG A 11 -17.71 -52.00 12.28
N GLY A 12 -17.78 -50.95 11.46
CA GLY A 12 -18.75 -50.84 10.37
C GLY A 12 -19.59 -49.56 10.37
N GLY A 13 -19.47 -48.80 9.27
CA GLY A 13 -20.55 -47.92 8.79
C GLY A 13 -20.54 -46.47 9.29
N ILE A 14 -19.49 -45.69 8.99
CA ILE A 14 -19.62 -44.23 9.05
C ILE A 14 -20.39 -43.76 7.83
N PHE A 15 -21.59 -43.23 8.08
CA PHE A 15 -22.43 -42.43 7.19
C PHE A 15 -21.65 -41.76 6.04
N HIS A 16 -21.80 -42.28 4.83
CA HIS A 16 -21.58 -41.50 3.61
C HIS A 16 -22.75 -40.52 3.46
N ALA A 17 -22.69 -39.40 4.19
CA ALA A 17 -23.43 -38.22 3.77
C ALA A 17 -23.01 -37.93 2.33
N ARG A 18 -23.97 -37.92 1.37
CA ARG A 18 -23.73 -37.49 0.00
C ARG A 18 -23.32 -36.01 0.03
N ILE A 19 -22.01 -35.77 0.16
CA ILE A 19 -21.42 -34.45 0.04
C ILE A 19 -21.71 -33.97 -1.39
N ARG A 20 -22.35 -32.81 -1.55
CA ARG A 20 -22.63 -32.25 -2.87
C ARG A 20 -21.30 -32.05 -3.61
N THR A 21 -21.29 -32.17 -4.94
CA THR A 21 -20.06 -32.05 -5.75
C THR A 21 -19.28 -30.76 -5.47
N THR A 22 -19.98 -29.65 -5.23
CA THR A 22 -19.44 -28.36 -4.80
C THR A 22 -18.76 -28.40 -3.44
N GLU A 23 -19.36 -29.04 -2.45
CA GLU A 23 -18.80 -29.23 -1.12
C GLU A 23 -17.60 -30.18 -1.13
N ALA A 24 -17.64 -31.23 -1.96
CA ALA A 24 -16.52 -32.16 -2.13
C ALA A 24 -15.33 -31.47 -2.80
N PHE A 25 -15.58 -30.53 -3.72
CA PHE A 25 -14.56 -29.69 -4.32
C PHE A 25 -13.99 -28.69 -3.30
N MET A 26 -14.84 -28.01 -2.53
CA MET A 26 -14.42 -27.10 -1.46
C MET A 26 -13.59 -27.83 -0.39
N LEU A 27 -14.02 -29.00 0.08
CA LEU A 27 -13.27 -29.81 1.05
C LEU A 27 -11.93 -30.29 0.48
N ARG A 28 -11.87 -30.66 -0.80
CA ARG A 28 -10.60 -30.98 -1.47
C ARG A 28 -9.69 -29.75 -1.56
N ALA A 29 -10.22 -28.59 -1.90
CA ALA A 29 -9.46 -27.33 -1.95
C ALA A 29 -8.94 -26.94 -0.56
N VAL A 30 -9.77 -27.06 0.49
CA VAL A 30 -9.38 -26.80 1.88
C VAL A 30 -8.32 -27.80 2.35
N LYS A 31 -8.48 -29.10 2.09
CA LYS A 31 -7.47 -30.13 2.43
C LYS A 31 -6.16 -29.91 1.67
N TYR A 32 -6.23 -29.53 0.40
CA TYR A 32 -5.06 -29.21 -0.41
C TYR A 32 -4.36 -27.94 0.08
N GLU A 33 -5.11 -26.87 0.40
CA GLU A 33 -4.58 -25.66 1.02
C GLU A 33 -3.94 -25.97 2.38
N ALA A 34 -4.56 -26.82 3.20
CA ALA A 34 -4.03 -27.26 4.48
C ALA A 34 -2.71 -28.04 4.31
N ARG A 35 -2.63 -28.99 3.37
CA ARG A 35 -1.39 -29.71 3.06
C ARG A 35 -0.30 -28.79 2.53
N LEU A 36 -0.64 -27.85 1.65
CA LEU A 36 0.29 -26.84 1.15
C LEU A 36 0.79 -25.92 2.28
N LYS A 37 -0.10 -25.53 3.21
CA LYS A 37 0.28 -24.81 4.42
C LYS A 37 1.23 -25.64 5.27
N GLN A 38 0.91 -26.90 5.54
CA GLN A 38 1.76 -27.80 6.32
C GLN A 38 3.14 -27.99 5.67
N TYR A 39 3.18 -28.22 4.35
CA TYR A 39 4.41 -28.38 3.59
C TYR A 39 5.23 -27.09 3.57
N ALA A 40 4.60 -25.93 3.33
CA ALA A 40 5.28 -24.64 3.35
C ALA A 40 5.79 -24.29 4.75
N ILE A 41 5.02 -24.62 5.80
CA ILE A 41 5.46 -24.51 7.20
C ILE A 41 6.68 -25.40 7.43
N ASN A 42 6.62 -26.68 7.05
CA ASN A 42 7.70 -27.62 7.33
C ASN A 42 8.98 -27.33 6.51
N LYS A 43 8.84 -26.89 5.25
CA LYS A 43 9.96 -26.63 4.34
C LYS A 43 10.55 -25.23 4.48
N HIS A 44 9.72 -24.21 4.70
CA HIS A 44 10.14 -22.81 4.70
C HIS A 44 10.08 -22.12 6.07
N ASN A 45 9.64 -22.84 7.12
CA ASN A 45 9.34 -22.27 8.43
C ASN A 45 10.04 -23.05 9.55
N ARG A 46 11.34 -23.38 9.38
CA ARG A 46 12.16 -24.07 10.40
C ARG A 46 12.22 -23.35 11.75
N ARG A 47 11.71 -22.12 11.89
CA ARG A 47 11.61 -21.40 13.17
C ARG A 47 10.36 -20.54 13.19
N PHE A 48 9.21 -21.14 13.48
CA PHE A 48 8.02 -20.43 13.95
C PHE A 48 8.28 -19.86 15.36
N ARG A 49 9.26 -18.95 15.49
CA ARG A 49 9.40 -18.14 16.70
C ARG A 49 8.21 -17.20 16.72
N SER A 50 7.54 -17.10 17.86
CA SER A 50 6.29 -16.35 17.95
C SER A 50 6.52 -14.92 17.43
N TRP A 51 5.59 -14.46 16.61
CA TRP A 51 5.59 -13.12 16.02
C TRP A 51 5.78 -12.00 17.07
N ALA A 52 5.36 -12.27 18.32
CA ALA A 52 5.60 -11.39 19.47
C ALA A 52 7.08 -11.35 19.89
N GLN A 53 7.79 -12.48 19.91
CA GLN A 53 9.21 -12.53 20.29
C GLN A 53 10.14 -11.84 19.30
N GLN A 54 9.84 -11.87 17.99
CA GLN A 54 10.62 -11.09 17.00
C GLN A 54 10.41 -9.58 17.18
N ARG A 55 9.18 -9.12 17.46
CA ARG A 55 8.87 -7.70 17.65
C ARG A 55 9.42 -7.10 18.93
N VAL A 56 9.46 -7.86 20.02
CA VAL A 56 9.88 -7.38 21.35
C VAL A 56 11.40 -7.17 21.44
N ARG A 57 12.20 -7.80 20.57
CA ARG A 57 13.67 -7.79 20.67
C ARG A 57 14.41 -6.96 19.62
N GLN A 58 13.76 -6.54 18.53
CA GLN A 58 14.49 -5.90 17.44
C GLN A 58 14.79 -4.40 17.65
N TYR A 59 14.01 -3.70 18.47
CA TYR A 59 14.09 -2.24 18.54
C TYR A 59 13.94 -1.76 19.97
N ARG A 60 14.96 -1.93 20.82
CA ARG A 60 14.98 -1.41 22.18
C ARG A 60 16.38 -0.93 22.53
N LEU A 61 16.50 0.34 22.91
CA LEU A 61 17.68 0.83 23.59
C LEU A 61 17.74 0.19 24.97
N ALA A 62 18.88 -0.41 25.32
CA ALA A 62 19.05 -1.14 26.58
C ALA A 62 19.08 -0.23 27.81
N THR A 63 19.13 1.09 27.61
CA THR A 63 19.13 2.11 28.66
C THR A 63 17.86 2.06 29.52
N ALA A 64 18.04 2.01 30.83
CA ALA A 64 16.95 2.15 31.78
C ALA A 64 16.50 3.63 31.82
N VAL A 65 15.23 3.89 31.52
CA VAL A 65 14.67 5.23 31.46
C VAL A 65 13.36 5.34 32.21
N THR A 66 13.17 6.50 32.83
CA THR A 66 11.94 6.94 33.47
C THR A 66 11.32 8.03 32.59
N ILE A 67 10.20 7.72 31.96
CA ILE A 67 9.54 8.63 31.00
C ILE A 67 8.95 9.89 31.66
N THR A 68 8.82 9.91 32.99
CA THR A 68 8.29 11.05 33.76
C THR A 68 9.39 11.98 34.29
N THR A 69 10.67 11.70 34.00
CA THR A 69 11.75 12.63 34.32
C THR A 69 11.54 13.94 33.56
N ASP A 70 11.89 15.07 34.17
CA ASP A 70 11.86 16.37 33.52
C ASP A 70 12.69 16.33 32.21
N PRO A 71 12.08 16.62 31.04
CA PRO A 71 12.80 16.69 29.77
C PRO A 71 14.01 17.64 29.81
N GLY A 72 13.96 18.73 30.57
CA GLY A 72 15.05 19.70 30.68
C GLY A 72 16.35 19.11 31.25
N LEU A 73 16.26 18.02 32.01
CA LEU A 73 17.41 17.33 32.61
C LEU A 73 17.95 16.17 31.77
N MET A 74 17.28 15.84 30.66
CA MET A 74 17.69 14.73 29.80
C MET A 74 18.83 15.16 28.89
N ASP A 75 19.86 14.32 28.78
CA ASP A 75 20.83 14.37 27.69
C ASP A 75 20.28 13.71 26.41
N ALA A 76 21.03 13.83 25.31
CA ALA A 76 20.66 13.33 24.00
C ALA A 76 20.38 11.81 23.99
N ALA A 77 21.18 11.02 24.71
CA ALA A 77 21.08 9.56 24.74
C ALA A 77 19.88 9.09 25.58
N TYR A 78 19.70 9.68 26.76
CA TYR A 78 18.58 9.40 27.64
C TYR A 78 17.25 9.80 27.00
N LEU A 79 17.21 10.97 26.35
CA LEU A 79 16.04 11.45 25.64
C LEU A 79 15.63 10.50 24.50
N ALA A 80 16.59 10.05 23.69
CA ALA A 80 16.33 9.08 22.62
C ALA A 80 15.74 7.76 23.15
N ALA A 81 16.29 7.26 24.27
CA ALA A 81 15.78 6.07 24.94
C ALA A 81 14.38 6.30 25.56
N ALA A 82 14.12 7.47 26.14
CA ALA A 82 12.82 7.86 26.69
C ALA A 82 11.74 7.94 25.59
N ILE A 83 12.05 8.57 24.46
CA ILE A 83 11.17 8.66 23.28
C ILE A 83 10.82 7.26 22.75
N GLN A 84 11.84 6.42 22.55
CA GLN A 84 11.67 5.05 22.07
C GLN A 84 10.81 4.21 23.02
N LYS A 85 11.02 4.38 24.34
CA LYS A 85 10.27 3.70 25.38
C LYS A 85 8.82 4.17 25.45
N ALA A 86 8.58 5.48 25.43
CA ALA A 86 7.24 6.08 25.46
C ALA A 86 6.40 5.61 24.25
N ALA A 87 6.98 5.64 23.04
CA ALA A 87 6.34 5.11 21.84
C ALA A 87 6.08 3.59 21.93
N SER A 88 6.99 2.83 22.54
CA SER A 88 6.81 1.40 22.76
C SER A 88 5.69 1.06 23.73
N LEU A 89 5.50 1.90 24.74
CA LEU A 89 4.39 1.83 25.70
C LEU A 89 3.09 2.44 25.19
N ARG A 90 3.08 3.01 23.97
CA ARG A 90 1.92 3.71 23.37
C ARG A 90 1.39 4.84 24.25
N LYS A 91 2.30 5.64 24.81
CA LYS A 91 1.93 6.85 25.51
C LYS A 91 1.50 7.91 24.50
N HIS A 92 0.29 8.44 24.67
CA HIS A 92 -0.30 9.47 23.81
C HIS A 92 -0.49 10.80 24.56
N ASP A 93 0.32 11.02 25.58
CA ASP A 93 0.29 12.24 26.40
C ASP A 93 0.93 13.41 25.64
N VAL A 94 0.11 14.40 25.30
CA VAL A 94 0.50 15.55 24.47
C VAL A 94 1.53 16.42 25.17
N GLU A 95 1.45 16.58 26.49
CA GLU A 95 2.39 17.42 27.26
C GLU A 95 3.75 16.74 27.35
N LEU A 96 3.77 15.43 27.57
CA LEU A 96 4.99 14.63 27.54
C LEU A 96 5.71 14.75 26.19
N TRP A 97 4.98 14.53 25.08
CA TRP A 97 5.56 14.63 23.74
C TRP A 97 6.01 16.06 23.42
N ARG A 98 5.27 17.08 23.86
CA ARG A 98 5.68 18.48 23.73
C ARG A 98 7.01 18.75 24.45
N GLY A 99 7.16 18.27 25.68
CA GLY A 99 8.40 18.40 26.45
C GLY A 99 9.58 17.68 25.77
N PHE A 100 9.36 16.46 25.28
CA PHE A 100 10.37 15.74 24.49
C PHE A 100 10.75 16.46 23.21
N THR A 101 9.78 17.04 22.50
CA THR A 101 10.07 17.81 21.27
C THR A 101 10.87 19.06 21.57
N GLY A 102 10.50 19.84 22.60
CA GLY A 102 11.26 21.02 23.00
C GLY A 102 12.73 20.70 23.28
N ARG A 103 12.97 19.73 24.18
CA ARG A 103 14.33 19.29 24.51
C ARG A 103 15.10 18.72 23.32
N LEU A 104 14.42 17.93 22.48
CA LEU A 104 15.06 17.33 21.31
C LEU A 104 15.57 18.37 20.32
N MET A 105 14.82 19.46 20.15
CA MET A 105 15.23 20.54 19.25
C MET A 105 16.43 21.32 19.80
N GLU A 106 16.56 21.46 21.12
CA GLU A 106 17.75 22.04 21.75
C GLU A 106 18.99 21.16 21.56
N LEU A 107 18.83 19.83 21.68
CA LEU A 107 19.93 18.87 21.66
C LEU A 107 20.15 18.21 20.29
N LEU A 108 19.50 18.70 19.23
CA LEU A 108 19.44 17.98 17.95
C LEU A 108 20.82 17.65 17.38
N ASP A 109 21.77 18.58 17.49
CA ASP A 109 23.14 18.44 17.02
C ASP A 109 24.01 17.52 17.89
N GLU A 110 23.57 17.23 19.11
CA GLU A 110 24.22 16.32 20.04
C GLU A 110 23.70 14.88 19.89
N ILE A 111 22.60 14.65 19.16
CA ILE A 111 22.06 13.31 18.92
C ILE A 111 23.05 12.52 18.05
N PRO A 112 23.59 11.38 18.55
CA PRO A 112 24.56 10.60 17.81
C PRO A 112 23.86 9.68 16.76
N PRO A 113 24.60 9.19 15.75
CA PRO A 113 24.08 8.34 14.66
C PRO A 113 23.30 7.11 15.14
N GLU A 114 23.72 6.49 16.23
CA GLU A 114 23.08 5.30 16.80
C GLU A 114 21.70 5.59 17.43
N HIS A 115 21.42 6.85 17.78
CA HIS A 115 20.20 7.26 18.48
C HIS A 115 19.15 7.91 17.57
N ILE A 116 19.56 8.59 16.50
CA ILE A 116 18.62 9.32 15.62
C ILE A 116 17.54 8.40 15.02
N GLY A 117 17.90 7.15 14.69
CA GLY A 117 16.94 6.15 14.20
C GLY A 117 15.85 5.81 15.22
N TYR A 118 16.19 5.74 16.50
CA TYR A 118 15.24 5.46 17.59
C TYR A 118 14.34 6.64 17.89
N VAL A 119 14.88 7.86 17.81
CA VAL A 119 14.10 9.10 17.92
C VAL A 119 13.05 9.13 16.81
N LEU A 120 13.48 9.02 15.55
CA LEU A 120 12.59 9.04 14.39
C LEU A 120 11.53 7.93 14.48
N TRP A 121 11.95 6.69 14.75
CA TRP A 121 11.01 5.59 14.93
C TRP A 121 9.99 5.86 16.05
N GLY A 122 10.41 6.48 17.17
CA GLY A 122 9.55 6.85 18.27
C GLY A 122 8.45 7.82 17.83
N TYR A 123 8.83 8.90 17.17
CA TYR A 123 7.90 9.88 16.61
C TYR A 123 6.97 9.26 15.55
N GLY A 124 7.51 8.51 14.60
CA GLY A 124 6.72 7.84 13.56
C GLY A 124 5.76 6.80 14.12
N LYS A 125 6.09 6.18 15.26
CA LYS A 125 5.22 5.23 15.94
C LYS A 125 4.14 5.92 16.78
N ALA A 126 4.47 7.03 17.43
CA ALA A 126 3.54 7.82 18.23
C ALA A 126 2.54 8.59 17.36
N LEU A 127 2.91 8.92 16.11
CA LEU A 127 2.17 9.81 15.21
C LEU A 127 1.88 11.18 15.86
N TYR A 128 2.84 11.69 16.63
CA TYR A 128 2.73 12.97 17.28
C TYR A 128 3.02 14.11 16.29
N LEU A 129 2.10 15.05 16.13
CA LEU A 129 2.25 16.20 15.24
C LEU A 129 2.22 17.48 16.08
N PRO A 130 3.37 18.10 16.41
CA PRO A 130 3.39 19.38 17.08
C PRO A 130 2.85 20.49 16.16
N SER A 131 2.57 21.68 16.70
CA SER A 131 2.06 22.81 15.92
C SER A 131 3.00 23.22 14.77
N ASN A 132 4.31 23.07 14.99
CA ASN A 132 5.38 23.26 14.01
C ASN A 132 5.91 21.90 13.47
N ALA A 133 5.00 20.95 13.19
CA ALA A 133 5.39 19.60 12.77
C ALA A 133 6.32 19.60 11.54
N LYS A 134 6.04 20.43 10.53
CA LYS A 134 6.84 20.46 9.31
C LYS A 134 8.29 20.81 9.62
N GLU A 135 8.51 21.84 10.42
CA GLU A 135 9.83 22.32 10.83
C GLU A 135 10.58 21.26 11.64
N VAL A 136 9.91 20.67 12.64
CA VAL A 136 10.51 19.64 13.52
C VAL A 136 10.92 18.39 12.73
N TYR A 137 10.04 17.87 11.89
CA TYR A 137 10.33 16.64 11.13
C TYR A 137 11.37 16.85 10.03
N LEU A 138 11.38 18.02 9.38
CA LEU A 138 12.43 18.34 8.40
C LEU A 138 13.78 18.53 9.09
N ALA A 139 13.85 19.18 10.26
CA ALA A 139 15.09 19.28 11.02
C ALA A 139 15.64 17.90 11.44
N LEU A 140 14.78 16.99 11.89
CA LEU A 140 15.18 15.61 12.19
C LEU A 140 15.65 14.85 10.94
N PHE A 141 15.00 15.08 9.80
CA PHE A 141 15.40 14.50 8.52
C PHE A 141 16.76 15.03 8.07
N ASP A 142 16.99 16.34 8.18
CA ASP A 142 18.26 17.00 7.85
C ASP A 142 19.39 16.51 8.75
N ARG A 143 19.13 16.36 10.05
CA ARG A 143 20.09 15.75 10.97
C ARG A 143 20.44 14.32 10.54
N ALA A 144 19.46 13.51 10.18
CA ALA A 144 19.70 12.16 9.66
C ALA A 144 20.48 12.18 8.34
N ARG A 145 20.25 13.17 7.46
CA ARG A 145 20.98 13.36 6.21
C ARG A 145 22.46 13.69 6.47
N VAL A 146 22.76 14.60 7.39
CA VAL A 146 24.14 14.93 7.79
C VAL A 146 24.87 13.69 8.34
N LEU A 147 24.17 12.85 9.10
CA LEU A 147 24.73 11.63 9.68
C LEU A 147 24.71 10.43 8.73
N LEU A 148 24.17 10.56 7.50
CA LEU A 148 23.88 9.46 6.58
C LEU A 148 25.05 8.46 6.40
N PRO A 149 26.32 8.89 6.23
CA PRO A 149 27.44 7.95 6.08
C PRO A 149 27.66 7.03 7.30
N GLN A 150 27.21 7.44 8.48
CA GLN A 150 27.38 6.72 9.74
C GLN A 150 26.11 5.96 10.15
N LEU A 151 24.99 6.18 9.47
CA LEU A 151 23.72 5.56 9.83
C LEU A 151 23.74 4.06 9.57
N SER A 152 23.18 3.32 10.53
CA SER A 152 22.77 1.94 10.30
C SER A 152 21.61 1.88 9.31
N SER A 153 21.43 0.70 8.71
CA SER A 153 20.28 0.44 7.83
C SER A 153 18.94 0.61 8.51
N HIS A 154 18.88 0.32 9.82
CA HIS A 154 17.72 0.61 10.64
C HIS A 154 17.42 2.10 10.73
N ALA A 155 18.43 2.93 11.00
CA ALA A 155 18.25 4.37 11.12
C ALA A 155 17.78 4.97 9.78
N ILE A 156 18.36 4.56 8.65
CA ILE A 156 17.91 4.95 7.31
C ILE A 156 16.44 4.60 7.08
N MET A 157 16.06 3.36 7.38
CA MET A 157 14.67 2.91 7.26
C MET A 157 13.75 3.72 8.16
N ALA A 158 14.12 3.94 9.43
CA ALA A 158 13.34 4.67 10.41
C ALA A 158 13.13 6.13 9.98
N THR A 159 14.14 6.78 9.40
CA THR A 159 14.02 8.13 8.83
C THR A 159 12.95 8.18 7.75
N LEU A 160 13.09 7.38 6.69
CA LEU A 160 12.15 7.38 5.57
C LEU A 160 10.75 6.93 5.97
N TRP A 161 10.66 5.92 6.85
CA TRP A 161 9.40 5.40 7.37
C TRP A 161 8.66 6.45 8.19
N THR A 162 9.38 7.18 9.04
CA THR A 162 8.79 8.22 9.89
C THR A 162 8.18 9.32 9.03
N MET A 163 8.94 9.85 8.07
CA MET A 163 8.44 10.86 7.13
C MET A 163 7.20 10.37 6.37
N LYS A 164 7.23 9.12 5.89
CA LYS A 164 6.06 8.50 5.25
C LYS A 164 4.85 8.43 6.18
N ARG A 165 5.06 8.09 7.46
CA ARG A 165 3.96 7.91 8.42
C ARG A 165 3.30 9.21 8.81
N VAL A 166 4.07 10.29 8.94
CA VAL A 166 3.54 11.64 9.21
C VAL A 166 3.18 12.39 7.93
N GLN A 167 3.39 11.76 6.77
CA GLN A 167 3.09 12.30 5.45
C GLN A 167 3.81 13.63 5.14
N ILE A 168 4.95 13.90 5.78
CA ILE A 168 5.77 15.08 5.48
C ILE A 168 6.75 14.70 4.37
N GLN A 169 6.78 15.49 3.31
CA GLN A 169 7.63 15.24 2.14
C GLN A 169 8.98 15.93 2.30
N PRO A 170 10.10 15.18 2.40
CA PRO A 170 11.44 15.75 2.28
C PRO A 170 11.72 16.20 0.84
N HIS A 171 12.77 16.99 0.65
CA HIS A 171 13.16 17.41 -0.69
C HIS A 171 13.56 16.21 -1.56
N LYS A 172 13.21 16.26 -2.86
CA LYS A 172 13.41 15.12 -3.78
C LYS A 172 14.88 14.77 -3.98
N SER A 173 15.80 15.75 -3.94
CA SER A 173 17.25 15.50 -4.01
C SER A 173 17.74 14.65 -2.85
N ASP A 174 17.23 14.91 -1.65
CA ASP A 174 17.70 14.28 -0.44
C ASP A 174 17.20 12.85 -0.38
N LEU A 175 15.95 12.61 -0.79
CA LEU A 175 15.42 11.26 -0.99
C LEU A 175 16.27 10.45 -1.99
N MET A 176 16.74 11.10 -3.07
CA MET A 176 17.66 10.48 -4.02
C MET A 176 19.04 10.20 -3.41
N GLU A 177 19.55 11.07 -2.55
CA GLU A 177 20.80 10.87 -1.80
C GLU A 177 20.72 9.63 -0.90
N PHE A 178 19.66 9.51 -0.10
CA PHE A 178 19.38 8.33 0.71
C PHE A 178 19.27 7.06 -0.16
N ALA A 179 18.59 7.14 -1.31
CA ALA A 179 18.43 6.00 -2.22
C ALA A 179 19.78 5.55 -2.81
N LYS A 180 20.64 6.49 -3.22
CA LYS A 180 22.00 6.21 -3.70
C LYS A 180 22.85 5.57 -2.62
N HIS A 181 22.84 6.13 -1.41
CA HIS A 181 23.58 5.59 -0.28
C HIS A 181 23.19 4.13 0.03
N VAL A 182 21.89 3.80 -0.05
CA VAL A 182 21.40 2.42 0.14
C VAL A 182 21.90 1.46 -0.95
N MET A 183 22.06 1.93 -2.19
CA MET A 183 22.62 1.12 -3.28
C MET A 183 24.13 0.92 -3.14
N GLU A 184 24.85 1.97 -2.76
CA GLU A 184 26.31 1.96 -2.57
C GLU A 184 26.69 1.07 -1.37
N ARG A 185 25.98 1.21 -0.26
CA ARG A 185 26.22 0.46 0.98
C ARG A 185 25.30 -0.75 1.11
N ARG A 186 25.08 -1.47 0.01
CA ARG A 186 24.16 -2.61 0.00
C ARG A 186 24.58 -3.68 1.01
N ASP A 187 25.85 -3.92 1.24
CA ASP A 187 26.38 -4.91 2.18
C ASP A 187 25.84 -4.77 3.61
N ILE A 188 25.67 -3.54 4.10
CA ILE A 188 25.18 -3.28 5.47
C ILE A 188 23.65 -3.16 5.58
N VAL A 189 22.93 -3.10 4.46
CA VAL A 189 21.47 -2.92 4.46
C VAL A 189 20.78 -4.23 4.76
N TYR A 190 20.11 -4.29 5.91
CA TYR A 190 19.36 -5.48 6.29
C TYR A 190 18.18 -5.71 5.34
N LEU A 191 17.90 -6.99 5.07
CA LEU A 191 17.00 -7.43 4.00
C LEU A 191 15.57 -6.92 4.14
N ILE A 192 15.04 -7.01 5.37
CA ILE A 192 13.68 -6.56 5.68
C ILE A 192 13.57 -5.03 5.52
N GLU A 193 14.64 -4.33 5.86
CA GLU A 193 14.71 -2.86 5.80
C GLU A 193 14.81 -2.38 4.35
N CYS A 194 15.53 -3.11 3.47
CA CYS A 194 15.56 -2.82 2.04
C CYS A 194 14.15 -2.75 1.42
N GLY A 195 13.27 -3.69 1.74
CA GLY A 195 11.87 -3.67 1.29
C GLY A 195 11.06 -2.50 1.86
N GLN A 196 11.31 -2.12 3.12
CA GLN A 196 10.63 -0.98 3.74
C GLN A 196 11.12 0.36 3.16
N ILE A 197 12.43 0.51 2.96
CA ILE A 197 13.06 1.65 2.30
C ILE A 197 12.47 1.83 0.90
N ALA A 198 12.45 0.77 0.09
CA ALA A 198 11.86 0.81 -1.25
C ALA A 198 10.38 1.28 -1.22
N ASN A 199 9.60 0.77 -0.27
CA ASN A 199 8.21 1.17 -0.08
C ASN A 199 8.04 2.62 0.40
N CYS A 200 9.05 3.22 1.02
CA CYS A 200 9.06 4.63 1.41
C CYS A 200 9.50 5.51 0.24
N LEU A 201 10.57 5.14 -0.46
CA LEU A 201 11.01 5.83 -1.68
C LEU A 201 9.90 5.88 -2.74
N ALA A 202 9.20 4.76 -2.94
CA ALA A 202 8.05 4.67 -3.83
C ALA A 202 6.88 5.57 -3.41
N PHE A 203 6.62 5.67 -2.09
CA PHE A 203 5.58 6.54 -1.52
C PHE A 203 5.83 8.02 -1.81
N PHE A 204 7.09 8.43 -1.88
CA PHE A 204 7.49 9.78 -2.27
C PHE A 204 7.72 9.97 -3.78
N GLY A 205 7.54 8.93 -4.59
CA GLY A 205 7.78 9.01 -6.04
C GLY A 205 9.25 9.18 -6.43
N THR A 206 10.16 8.76 -5.54
CA THR A 206 11.61 8.97 -5.71
C THR A 206 12.10 8.24 -6.97
N GLY A 207 12.68 9.00 -7.91
CA GLY A 207 13.23 8.45 -9.16
C GLY A 207 12.19 7.84 -10.12
N LYS A 208 10.89 8.13 -9.95
CA LYS A 208 9.78 7.56 -10.75
C LYS A 208 9.99 7.65 -12.27
N HIS A 209 10.51 8.79 -12.73
CA HIS A 209 10.74 9.08 -14.15
C HIS A 209 12.16 8.73 -14.62
N ASN A 210 13.05 8.29 -13.72
CA ASN A 210 14.43 7.93 -14.05
C ASN A 210 14.55 6.42 -14.27
N SER A 211 14.45 5.98 -15.53
CA SER A 211 14.53 4.56 -15.90
C SER A 211 15.85 3.89 -15.49
N GLY A 212 16.97 4.61 -15.59
CA GLY A 212 18.30 4.13 -15.18
C GLY A 212 18.37 3.86 -13.67
N PHE A 213 17.90 4.80 -12.86
CA PHE A 213 17.80 4.64 -11.41
C PHE A 213 16.92 3.44 -11.04
N ARG A 214 15.71 3.35 -11.61
CA ARG A 214 14.80 2.24 -11.32
C ARG A 214 15.40 0.89 -11.66
N LYS A 215 16.14 0.80 -12.78
CA LYS A 215 16.84 -0.42 -13.18
C LYS A 215 17.91 -0.80 -12.14
N GLN A 216 18.81 0.12 -11.82
CA GLN A 216 19.89 -0.11 -10.85
C GLN A 216 19.34 -0.48 -9.47
N PHE A 217 18.37 0.28 -8.96
CA PHE A 217 17.76 0.03 -7.66
C PHE A 217 17.03 -1.32 -7.61
N SER A 218 16.34 -1.69 -8.70
CA SER A 218 15.69 -2.99 -8.84
C SER A 218 16.69 -4.15 -8.83
N GLU A 219 17.83 -4.01 -9.49
CA GLU A 219 18.89 -5.02 -9.51
C GLU A 219 19.50 -5.24 -8.13
N VAL A 220 19.82 -4.16 -7.40
CA VAL A 220 20.33 -4.24 -6.02
C VAL A 220 19.30 -4.85 -5.07
N ALA A 221 18.03 -4.43 -5.16
CA ALA A 221 16.97 -4.97 -4.32
C ALA A 221 16.74 -6.47 -4.61
N ARG A 222 16.78 -6.86 -5.88
CA ARG A 222 16.58 -8.26 -6.28
C ARG A 222 17.67 -9.17 -5.75
N SER A 223 18.95 -8.80 -5.87
CA SER A 223 20.06 -9.65 -5.39
C SER A 223 19.89 -9.96 -3.90
N LYS A 224 19.56 -8.92 -3.11
CA LYS A 224 19.24 -9.08 -1.69
C LYS A 224 18.07 -10.00 -1.42
N TYR A 225 16.98 -9.83 -2.18
CA TYR A 225 15.80 -10.65 -1.95
C TYR A 225 16.07 -12.12 -2.26
N ASP A 226 16.76 -12.42 -3.36
CA ASP A 226 17.05 -13.79 -3.80
C ASP A 226 17.94 -14.56 -2.82
N GLU A 227 18.94 -13.91 -2.25
CA GLU A 227 19.95 -14.57 -1.41
C GLU A 227 19.41 -14.90 -0.01
N GLU A 228 18.61 -14.02 0.62
CA GLU A 228 18.44 -14.09 2.08
C GLU A 228 17.02 -13.80 2.62
N LEU A 229 16.06 -13.31 1.82
CA LEU A 229 14.77 -12.88 2.37
C LEU A 229 13.77 -14.04 2.56
N PHE A 230 13.48 -14.37 3.83
CA PHE A 230 12.48 -15.39 4.16
C PHE A 230 11.07 -15.03 3.67
N ALA A 231 10.25 -16.07 3.41
CA ALA A 231 8.84 -15.94 3.00
C ALA A 231 8.02 -14.96 3.85
N GLN A 232 8.22 -14.98 5.17
CA GLN A 232 7.50 -14.12 6.11
C GLN A 232 7.90 -12.64 6.01
N GLY A 233 9.13 -12.34 5.59
CA GLY A 233 9.58 -10.97 5.30
C GLY A 233 9.11 -10.52 3.92
N PHE A 234 9.19 -11.41 2.93
CA PHE A 234 8.89 -11.10 1.54
C PHE A 234 7.45 -10.60 1.30
N ARG A 235 6.46 -11.08 2.07
CA ARG A 235 5.07 -10.60 1.95
C ARG A 235 4.90 -9.08 2.07
N ALA A 236 5.82 -8.38 2.74
CA ALA A 236 5.79 -6.92 2.89
C ALA A 236 6.50 -6.17 1.74
N VAL A 237 7.22 -6.87 0.87
CA VAL A 237 7.84 -6.32 -0.36
C VAL A 237 6.79 -6.01 -1.41
N VAL A 238 5.68 -6.75 -1.42
CA VAL A 238 4.58 -6.52 -2.37
C VAL A 238 3.85 -5.23 -2.01
N SER A 239 4.20 -4.17 -2.73
CA SER A 239 3.65 -2.83 -2.55
C SER A 239 3.08 -2.32 -3.87
N PRO A 240 1.77 -2.03 -3.93
CA PRO A 240 1.12 -1.40 -5.07
C PRO A 240 1.87 -0.17 -5.58
N THR A 241 2.25 0.74 -4.68
CA THR A 241 2.94 1.98 -5.03
C THR A 241 4.33 1.72 -5.59
N ALA A 242 5.07 0.74 -5.03
CA ALA A 242 6.39 0.41 -5.56
C ALA A 242 6.32 -0.24 -6.94
N MET A 243 5.31 -1.06 -7.22
CA MET A 243 5.04 -1.57 -8.56
C MET A 243 4.76 -0.44 -9.55
N TYR A 244 3.99 0.57 -9.13
CA TYR A 244 3.65 1.70 -9.98
C TYR A 244 4.83 2.65 -10.23
N THR A 245 5.58 3.03 -9.19
CA THR A 245 6.56 4.14 -9.29
C THR A 245 8.03 3.72 -9.33
N LEU A 246 8.42 2.60 -8.74
CA LEU A 246 9.83 2.31 -8.46
C LEU A 246 10.40 1.13 -9.25
N TRP A 247 9.71 0.00 -9.27
CA TRP A 247 10.24 -1.24 -9.83
C TRP A 247 10.31 -1.21 -11.35
N ASN A 248 11.37 -1.79 -11.92
CA ASN A 248 11.41 -2.11 -13.35
C ASN A 248 10.59 -3.38 -13.66
N ASP A 249 10.36 -3.66 -14.94
CA ASP A 249 9.51 -4.77 -15.39
C ASP A 249 9.99 -6.13 -14.89
N THR A 250 11.30 -6.38 -14.95
CA THR A 250 11.91 -7.60 -14.45
C THR A 250 11.63 -7.81 -12.96
N MET A 251 11.73 -6.76 -12.16
CA MET A 251 11.47 -6.80 -10.73
C MET A 251 9.98 -6.96 -10.42
N ARG A 252 9.09 -6.30 -11.20
CA ARG A 252 7.64 -6.49 -11.07
C ARG A 252 7.24 -7.95 -11.30
N THR A 253 7.73 -8.55 -12.37
CA THR A 253 7.53 -9.99 -12.68
C THR A 253 8.03 -10.86 -11.54
N TYR A 254 9.26 -10.62 -11.10
CA TYR A 254 9.88 -11.35 -10.00
C TYR A 254 9.04 -11.30 -8.70
N VAL A 255 8.62 -10.10 -8.29
CA VAL A 255 7.89 -9.93 -7.03
C VAL A 255 6.52 -10.62 -7.09
N LEU A 256 5.80 -10.50 -8.20
CA LEU A 256 4.50 -11.15 -8.37
C LEU A 256 4.61 -12.68 -8.40
N GLU A 257 5.62 -13.22 -9.10
CA GLU A 257 5.91 -14.67 -9.15
C GLU A 257 6.31 -15.23 -7.79
N ARG A 258 7.18 -14.53 -7.08
CA ARG A 258 7.65 -14.99 -5.77
C ARG A 258 6.54 -14.91 -4.73
N PHE A 259 5.72 -13.86 -4.73
CA PHE A 259 4.61 -13.73 -3.78
C PHE A 259 3.66 -14.92 -3.86
N ARG A 260 3.28 -15.37 -5.07
CA ARG A 260 2.47 -16.57 -5.28
C ARG A 260 3.02 -17.79 -4.53
N ARG A 261 4.35 -17.97 -4.54
CA ARG A 261 5.01 -19.13 -3.91
C ARG A 261 5.03 -19.04 -2.38
N VAL A 262 5.00 -17.81 -1.83
CA VAL A 262 5.10 -17.56 -0.37
C VAL A 262 3.80 -17.12 0.28
N GLN A 263 2.71 -17.02 -0.49
CA GLN A 263 1.41 -16.48 -0.08
C GLN A 263 0.80 -17.21 1.13
N GLN A 264 1.19 -18.46 1.42
CA GLN A 264 0.69 -19.19 2.59
C GLN A 264 1.03 -18.48 3.92
N THR A 265 2.06 -17.62 3.92
CA THR A 265 2.45 -16.80 5.08
C THR A 265 1.81 -15.40 5.10
N ALA A 266 1.02 -15.08 4.07
CA ALA A 266 0.38 -13.79 3.90
C ALA A 266 -0.85 -13.65 4.83
N ARG A 267 -1.05 -12.43 5.33
CA ARG A 267 -2.27 -12.00 6.04
C ARG A 267 -3.22 -11.30 5.05
N PRO A 268 -4.51 -11.09 5.37
CA PRO A 268 -5.47 -10.45 4.46
C PRO A 268 -4.96 -9.15 3.83
N ASN A 269 -4.32 -8.26 4.61
CA ASN A 269 -3.76 -7.01 4.07
C ASN A 269 -2.68 -7.23 2.99
N HIS A 270 -1.85 -8.28 3.13
CA HIS A 270 -0.83 -8.60 2.14
C HIS A 270 -1.46 -9.22 0.87
N LEU A 271 -2.49 -10.04 1.03
CA LEU A 271 -3.26 -10.59 -0.10
C LEU A 271 -3.95 -9.47 -0.87
N HIS A 272 -4.54 -8.49 -0.17
CA HIS A 272 -5.13 -7.33 -0.80
C HIS A 272 -4.07 -6.47 -1.51
N ALA A 273 -2.92 -6.21 -0.87
CA ALA A 273 -1.81 -5.48 -1.50
C ALA A 273 -1.33 -6.18 -2.79
N ALA A 274 -1.24 -7.51 -2.77
CA ALA A 274 -0.85 -8.29 -3.93
C ALA A 274 -1.91 -8.29 -5.04
N TYR A 275 -3.19 -8.34 -4.68
CA TYR A 275 -4.28 -8.21 -5.65
C TYR A 275 -4.25 -6.83 -6.33
N LEU A 276 -4.14 -5.76 -5.54
CA LEU A 276 -4.05 -4.40 -6.05
C LEU A 276 -2.80 -4.22 -6.94
N ALA A 277 -1.64 -4.70 -6.50
CA ALA A 277 -0.40 -4.70 -7.26
C ALA A 277 -0.53 -5.41 -8.61
N ALA A 278 -1.19 -6.58 -8.64
CA ALA A 278 -1.43 -7.32 -9.88
C ALA A 278 -2.33 -6.56 -10.86
N VAL A 279 -3.38 -5.89 -10.35
CA VAL A 279 -4.24 -5.03 -11.18
C VAL A 279 -3.46 -3.85 -11.74
N ILE A 280 -2.64 -3.18 -10.91
CA ILE A 280 -1.78 -2.07 -11.35
C ILE A 280 -0.83 -2.53 -12.46
N CYS A 281 -0.13 -3.65 -12.27
CA CYS A 281 0.75 -4.18 -13.32
C CYS A 281 -0.03 -4.51 -14.59
N ARG A 282 -1.23 -5.12 -14.49
CA ARG A 282 -2.04 -5.43 -15.66
C ARG A 282 -2.49 -4.19 -16.44
N VAL A 283 -2.77 -3.09 -15.74
CA VAL A 283 -3.26 -1.83 -16.34
C VAL A 283 -2.11 -1.00 -16.90
N HIS A 284 -1.08 -0.73 -16.09
CA HIS A 284 -0.01 0.23 -16.42
C HIS A 284 1.22 -0.43 -17.03
N ASN A 285 1.41 -1.74 -16.84
CA ASN A 285 2.55 -2.49 -17.37
C ASN A 285 2.08 -3.81 -18.01
N PRO A 286 1.22 -3.78 -19.05
CA PRO A 286 0.61 -5.00 -19.59
C PRO A 286 1.63 -6.04 -20.04
N GLY A 287 2.81 -5.62 -20.55
CA GLY A 287 3.92 -6.52 -20.88
C GLY A 287 4.32 -7.43 -19.70
N VAL A 288 4.52 -6.84 -18.51
CA VAL A 288 4.80 -7.58 -17.26
C VAL A 288 3.74 -8.63 -16.98
N TRP A 289 2.45 -8.30 -17.14
CA TRP A 289 1.36 -9.23 -16.89
C TRP A 289 1.38 -10.43 -17.85
N PHE A 290 1.71 -10.20 -19.12
CA PHE A 290 1.83 -11.25 -20.13
C PHE A 290 3.12 -12.07 -19.96
N ASP A 291 4.16 -11.51 -19.37
CA ASP A 291 5.41 -12.21 -19.03
C ASP A 291 5.28 -13.11 -17.79
N LEU A 292 4.25 -12.90 -16.95
CA LEU A 292 3.97 -13.81 -15.82
C LEU A 292 3.68 -15.23 -16.32
N SER A 293 4.12 -16.24 -15.57
CA SER A 293 3.78 -17.62 -15.85
C SER A 293 2.25 -17.82 -15.78
N LEU A 294 1.73 -18.77 -16.58
CA LEU A 294 0.31 -19.13 -16.54
C LEU A 294 -0.19 -19.46 -15.12
N PRO A 295 0.53 -20.26 -14.30
CA PRO A 295 0.15 -20.50 -12.90
C PRO A 295 0.08 -19.23 -12.03
N CYS A 296 0.88 -18.22 -12.36
CA CYS A 296 0.89 -16.94 -11.65
C CYS A 296 -0.31 -16.07 -12.02
N ARG A 297 -0.61 -15.94 -13.31
CA ARG A 297 -1.85 -15.29 -13.75
C ARG A 297 -3.09 -15.95 -13.15
N GLN A 298 -3.18 -17.28 -13.21
CA GLN A 298 -4.28 -18.04 -12.61
C GLN A 298 -4.38 -17.84 -11.09
N PHE A 299 -3.26 -17.66 -10.39
CA PHE A 299 -3.28 -17.34 -8.96
C PHE A 299 -3.94 -15.97 -8.72
N TYR A 300 -3.54 -14.92 -9.43
CA TYR A 300 -4.12 -13.59 -9.27
C TYR A 300 -5.57 -13.49 -9.74
N THR A 301 -5.96 -14.23 -10.79
CA THR A 301 -7.37 -14.37 -11.20
C THR A 301 -8.21 -15.06 -10.13
N ARG A 302 -7.69 -16.09 -9.46
CA ARG A 302 -8.40 -16.70 -8.33
C ARG A 302 -8.43 -15.79 -7.11
N LEU A 303 -7.37 -15.01 -6.89
CA LEU A 303 -7.30 -14.05 -5.81
C LEU A 303 -8.35 -12.94 -5.96
N SER A 304 -8.64 -12.49 -7.19
CA SER A 304 -9.69 -11.50 -7.45
C SER A 304 -11.11 -12.01 -7.18
N MET A 305 -11.32 -13.33 -7.22
CA MET A 305 -12.60 -13.97 -6.88
C MET A 305 -12.70 -14.34 -5.39
N ARG A 306 -11.58 -14.26 -4.65
CA ARG A 306 -11.54 -14.64 -3.24
C ARG A 306 -12.09 -13.51 -2.39
N HIS A 307 -12.96 -13.85 -1.44
CA HIS A 307 -13.29 -12.92 -0.37
C HIS A 307 -12.06 -12.69 0.53
N ILE A 308 -11.48 -11.49 0.47
CA ILE A 308 -10.38 -11.06 1.33
C ILE A 308 -11.00 -10.20 2.44
N PRO A 309 -10.96 -10.64 3.72
CA PRO A 309 -11.43 -9.83 4.84
C PRO A 309 -10.69 -8.49 4.84
N TYR A 310 -11.46 -7.42 4.75
CA TYR A 310 -10.98 -6.06 4.84
C TYR A 310 -12.09 -5.28 5.54
N GLY A 311 -11.74 -4.26 6.33
CA GLY A 311 -12.69 -3.54 7.16
C GLY A 311 -13.92 -3.09 6.39
N SER A 312 -15.07 -3.02 7.07
CA SER A 312 -16.27 -2.39 6.50
C SER A 312 -15.91 -0.97 6.08
N ILE A 313 -16.06 -0.65 4.79
CA ILE A 313 -15.94 0.72 4.30
C ILE A 313 -17.22 1.40 4.77
N LYS A 314 -17.12 2.20 5.82
CA LYS A 314 -18.23 2.99 6.33
C LYS A 314 -18.07 4.41 5.82
N PRO A 315 -19.10 5.01 5.19
CA PRO A 315 -19.05 6.40 4.78
C PRO A 315 -18.82 7.28 6.01
N GLY A 316 -17.88 8.22 5.89
CA GLY A 316 -17.65 9.23 6.93
C GLY A 316 -18.74 10.32 6.93
N PRO A 317 -18.71 11.25 7.90
CA PRO A 317 -19.66 12.38 7.93
C PRO A 317 -19.66 13.20 6.64
N LEU A 318 -18.47 13.47 6.08
CA LEU A 318 -18.33 14.18 4.81
C LEU A 318 -18.94 13.38 3.63
N HIS A 319 -18.80 12.05 3.60
CA HIS A 319 -19.48 11.23 2.59
C HIS A 319 -21.00 11.37 2.67
N GLN A 320 -21.55 11.35 3.88
CA GLN A 320 -22.99 11.47 4.09
C GLN A 320 -23.49 12.84 3.66
N ASP A 321 -22.77 13.91 4.00
CA ASP A 321 -23.12 15.28 3.59
C ASP A 321 -23.17 15.42 2.06
N VAL A 322 -22.13 14.93 1.36
CA VAL A 322 -22.09 14.94 -0.11
C VAL A 322 -23.21 14.11 -0.71
N SER A 323 -23.45 12.91 -0.16
CA SER A 323 -24.54 12.03 -0.59
C SER A 323 -25.92 12.70 -0.44
N SER A 324 -26.17 13.40 0.67
CA SER A 324 -27.41 14.15 0.88
C SER A 324 -27.60 15.24 -0.17
N HIS A 325 -26.57 16.01 -0.48
CA HIS A 325 -26.66 17.06 -1.50
C HIS A 325 -26.82 16.49 -2.92
N LEU A 326 -26.22 15.35 -3.24
CA LEU A 326 -26.48 14.64 -4.50
C LEU A 326 -27.93 14.16 -4.59
N ALA A 327 -28.51 13.66 -3.49
CA ALA A 327 -29.91 13.26 -3.45
C ALA A 327 -30.85 14.45 -3.67
N GLU A 328 -30.53 15.63 -3.13
CA GLU A 328 -31.27 16.86 -3.39
C GLU A 328 -31.21 17.31 -4.86
N LEU A 329 -30.07 17.06 -5.53
CA LEU A 329 -29.94 17.23 -6.98
C LEU A 329 -30.64 16.13 -7.80
N GLN A 330 -31.36 15.21 -7.14
CA GLN A 330 -32.02 14.06 -7.76
C GLN A 330 -31.06 13.14 -8.53
N VAL A 331 -29.79 13.09 -8.09
CA VAL A 331 -28.77 12.23 -8.68
C VAL A 331 -28.79 10.86 -7.98
N THR A 332 -29.14 9.82 -8.73
CA THR A 332 -29.03 8.44 -8.25
C THR A 332 -27.57 8.06 -8.08
N HIS A 333 -27.21 7.57 -6.89
CA HIS A 333 -25.83 7.22 -6.58
C HIS A 333 -25.74 6.12 -5.53
N ARG A 334 -24.62 5.41 -5.55
CA ARG A 334 -24.27 4.37 -4.59
C ARG A 334 -23.12 4.83 -3.70
N ASN A 335 -23.32 4.77 -2.39
CA ASN A 335 -22.31 5.09 -1.40
C ASN A 335 -21.40 3.89 -1.09
N SER A 336 -20.10 4.17 -0.93
CA SER A 336 -19.08 3.34 -0.28
C SER A 336 -19.17 1.86 -0.66
N PHE A 337 -18.66 1.51 -1.84
CA PHE A 337 -18.67 0.13 -2.31
C PHE A 337 -17.31 -0.30 -2.83
N ARG A 338 -17.13 -1.62 -2.95
CA ARG A 338 -15.92 -2.18 -3.55
C ARG A 338 -16.12 -2.43 -5.02
N TRP A 339 -15.12 -2.04 -5.79
CA TRP A 339 -14.97 -2.37 -7.19
C TRP A 339 -13.60 -3.02 -7.41
N GLY A 340 -13.57 -4.35 -7.45
CA GLY A 340 -12.31 -5.10 -7.43
C GLY A 340 -11.51 -4.83 -6.14
N PRO A 341 -10.22 -4.46 -6.23
CA PRO A 341 -9.42 -4.06 -5.06
C PRO A 341 -9.64 -2.58 -4.65
N PHE A 342 -10.51 -1.84 -5.33
CA PHE A 342 -10.72 -0.42 -5.07
C PHE A 342 -11.96 -0.22 -4.19
N ALA A 343 -11.88 0.66 -3.21
CA ALA A 343 -12.99 1.34 -2.56
C ALA A 343 -13.42 2.56 -3.39
N ILE A 344 -14.68 2.59 -3.83
CA ILE A 344 -15.29 3.75 -4.46
C ILE A 344 -16.17 4.43 -3.41
N ASP A 345 -15.94 5.72 -3.25
CA ASP A 345 -16.61 6.55 -2.26
C ASP A 345 -18.05 6.83 -2.63
N ILE A 346 -18.28 7.38 -3.82
CA ILE A 346 -19.61 7.56 -4.41
C ILE A 346 -19.56 7.19 -5.90
N GLY A 347 -20.41 6.25 -6.33
CA GLY A 347 -20.59 5.93 -7.74
C GLY A 347 -21.89 6.55 -8.23
N ILE A 348 -21.84 7.35 -9.28
CA ILE A 348 -23.04 7.94 -9.89
C ILE A 348 -23.64 6.89 -10.83
N GLU A 349 -24.93 6.61 -10.65
CA GLU A 349 -25.67 5.68 -11.50
C GLU A 349 -26.26 6.49 -12.65
N SER A 350 -25.64 6.41 -13.84
CA SER A 350 -26.28 6.89 -15.05
C SER A 350 -27.47 5.99 -15.37
N LYS A 351 -28.62 6.57 -15.75
CA LYS A 351 -29.70 5.80 -16.36
C LYS A 351 -29.12 5.09 -17.59
N GLU A 352 -29.32 3.78 -17.69
CA GLU A 352 -29.02 3.03 -18.91
C GLU A 352 -29.88 3.64 -20.02
N VAL A 353 -29.28 4.48 -20.88
CA VAL A 353 -29.93 4.93 -22.10
C VAL A 353 -29.84 3.75 -23.06
N HIS A 354 -30.85 2.90 -23.03
CA HIS A 354 -30.86 1.66 -23.80
C HIS A 354 -31.09 1.83 -25.30
N ASP A 355 -31.32 3.05 -25.81
CA ASP A 355 -31.84 3.25 -27.17
C ASP A 355 -31.14 4.34 -28.01
N SER A 356 -29.89 4.71 -27.71
CA SER A 356 -29.12 5.60 -28.61
C SER A 356 -28.00 4.84 -29.32
N GLU A 357 -28.11 4.70 -30.65
CA GLU A 357 -27.11 4.10 -31.55
C GLU A 357 -25.77 4.88 -31.64
N GLU A 358 -25.62 5.95 -30.87
CA GLU A 358 -24.33 6.61 -30.69
C GLU A 358 -23.49 5.84 -29.65
N PHE A 359 -22.29 5.42 -30.06
CA PHE A 359 -21.24 4.93 -29.16
C PHE A 359 -20.79 6.06 -28.22
N GLY A 360 -21.64 6.38 -27.24
CA GLY A 360 -21.37 7.31 -26.16
C GLY A 360 -20.27 6.79 -25.23
N ASP A 361 -19.79 7.67 -24.38
CA ASP A 361 -18.77 7.35 -23.40
C ASP A 361 -19.36 6.46 -22.28
N ASP A 362 -19.31 5.13 -22.43
CA ASP A 362 -19.77 4.11 -21.46
C ASP A 362 -19.06 4.14 -20.10
N ARG A 363 -18.22 5.16 -19.84
CA ARG A 363 -17.46 5.28 -18.60
C ARG A 363 -18.37 5.61 -17.42
N LYS A 364 -18.16 4.88 -16.32
CA LYS A 364 -18.90 5.10 -15.07
C LYS A 364 -18.35 6.32 -14.35
N LYS A 365 -19.21 7.24 -13.89
CA LYS A 365 -18.79 8.39 -13.08
C LYS A 365 -18.65 7.98 -11.61
N CYS A 366 -17.57 8.38 -10.96
CA CYS A 366 -17.42 8.27 -9.51
C CYS A 366 -16.83 9.54 -8.91
N ILE A 367 -17.19 9.81 -7.67
CA ILE A 367 -16.64 10.89 -6.86
C ILE A 367 -15.80 10.24 -5.77
N LEU A 368 -14.53 10.64 -5.68
CA LEU A 368 -13.63 10.31 -4.57
C LEU A 368 -13.54 11.52 -3.66
N ILE A 369 -13.70 11.28 -2.36
CA ILE A 369 -13.63 12.33 -1.34
C ILE A 369 -12.21 12.38 -0.80
N ASP A 370 -11.50 13.41 -1.21
CA ASP A 370 -10.09 13.59 -0.89
C ASP A 370 -9.94 14.28 0.46
N GLY A 371 -9.96 13.46 1.52
CA GLY A 371 -9.69 13.88 2.89
C GLY A 371 -8.24 14.34 3.12
N PRO A 372 -7.92 14.93 4.29
CA PRO A 372 -6.58 15.43 4.61
C PRO A 372 -5.46 14.40 4.44
N THR A 373 -5.77 13.12 4.67
CA THR A 373 -4.80 12.01 4.59
C THR A 373 -4.43 11.58 3.17
N GLN A 374 -5.07 12.16 2.14
CA GLN A 374 -4.76 11.91 0.73
C GLN A 374 -3.64 12.81 0.19
N PHE A 375 -3.20 13.77 1.00
CA PHE A 375 -2.19 14.77 0.66
C PHE A 375 -0.94 14.61 1.54
N TYR A 376 0.16 15.21 1.12
CA TYR A 376 1.27 15.44 2.04
C TYR A 376 0.85 16.48 3.09
N PHE A 377 1.34 16.30 4.31
CA PHE A 377 1.01 17.15 5.44
C PHE A 377 1.35 18.62 5.15
N GLY A 378 0.36 19.49 5.33
CA GLY A 378 0.50 20.93 5.11
C GLY A 378 0.64 21.34 3.65
N THR A 379 0.30 20.47 2.69
CA THR A 379 0.29 20.81 1.25
C THR A 379 -1.00 20.32 0.57
N ASN A 380 -1.21 20.76 -0.68
CA ASN A 380 -2.28 20.25 -1.56
C ASN A 380 -1.74 19.18 -2.54
N ASP A 381 -0.53 18.69 -2.32
CA ASP A 381 0.10 17.70 -3.17
C ASP A 381 -0.36 16.30 -2.80
N TYR A 382 -0.89 15.58 -3.78
CA TYR A 382 -1.36 14.22 -3.59
C TYR A 382 -0.22 13.25 -3.30
N LEU A 383 -0.50 12.30 -2.40
CA LEU A 383 0.37 11.14 -2.21
C LEU A 383 0.43 10.31 -3.50
N GLU A 384 1.60 9.74 -3.81
CA GLU A 384 1.74 8.89 -5.01
C GLU A 384 0.82 7.67 -5.00
N SER A 385 0.44 7.16 -3.81
CA SER A 385 -0.55 6.09 -3.70
C SER A 385 -1.94 6.51 -4.19
N VAL A 386 -2.30 7.79 -4.01
CA VAL A 386 -3.58 8.35 -4.44
C VAL A 386 -3.56 8.63 -5.95
N LYS A 387 -2.48 9.23 -6.45
CA LYS A 387 -2.26 9.40 -7.89
C LYS A 387 -2.34 8.08 -8.65
N MET A 388 -1.66 7.05 -8.13
CA MET A 388 -1.73 5.68 -8.65
C MET A 388 -3.16 5.15 -8.67
N TYR A 389 -3.90 5.34 -7.58
CA TYR A 389 -5.28 4.87 -7.45
C TYR A 389 -6.20 5.51 -8.51
N HIS A 390 -6.16 6.83 -8.64
CA HIS A 390 -6.95 7.60 -9.60
C HIS A 390 -6.60 7.24 -11.04
N SER A 391 -5.31 7.19 -11.35
CA SER A 391 -4.80 6.80 -12.67
C SER A 391 -5.28 5.40 -13.05
N THR A 392 -5.28 4.46 -12.09
CA THR A 392 -5.69 3.07 -12.36
C THR A 392 -7.19 2.94 -12.58
N LEU A 393 -8.03 3.61 -11.79
CA LEU A 393 -9.48 3.66 -12.01
C LEU A 393 -9.84 4.31 -13.35
N SER A 394 -9.15 5.40 -13.68
CA SER A 394 -9.35 6.10 -14.96
C SER A 394 -9.04 5.21 -16.15
N SER A 395 -7.90 4.51 -16.13
CA SER A 395 -7.53 3.53 -17.18
C SER A 395 -8.47 2.32 -17.24
N LEU A 396 -9.21 2.05 -16.16
CA LEU A 396 -10.20 0.99 -16.08
C LEU A 396 -11.61 1.43 -16.51
N GLY A 397 -11.77 2.66 -16.99
CA GLY A 397 -13.04 3.16 -17.53
C GLY A 397 -13.91 3.91 -16.52
N TRP A 398 -13.35 4.39 -15.42
CA TRP A 398 -14.05 5.33 -14.53
C TRP A 398 -13.74 6.79 -14.92
N MET A 399 -14.75 7.65 -14.86
CA MET A 399 -14.57 9.10 -14.80
C MET A 399 -14.46 9.48 -13.32
N VAL A 400 -13.22 9.71 -12.88
CA VAL A 400 -12.91 9.97 -11.47
C VAL A 400 -12.97 11.47 -11.19
N TYR A 401 -14.05 11.90 -10.54
CA TYR A 401 -14.18 13.24 -9.99
C TYR A 401 -13.65 13.28 -8.56
N ARG A 402 -13.15 14.44 -8.17
CA ARG A 402 -12.48 14.63 -6.89
C ARG A 402 -13.15 15.74 -6.12
N LEU A 403 -13.48 15.45 -4.88
CA LEU A 403 -14.00 16.44 -3.96
C LEU A 403 -12.97 16.66 -2.87
N HIS A 404 -12.24 17.77 -2.99
CA HIS A 404 -11.21 18.14 -2.03
C HIS A 404 -11.87 18.58 -0.72
N TRP A 405 -11.45 18.01 0.41
CA TRP A 405 -12.05 18.37 1.70
C TRP A 405 -11.87 19.86 2.03
N MET A 406 -10.77 20.48 1.61
CA MET A 406 -10.48 21.90 1.85
C MET A 406 -11.47 22.82 1.12
N GLU A 407 -11.80 22.48 -0.13
CA GLU A 407 -12.80 23.23 -0.91
C GLU A 407 -14.19 23.03 -0.30
N TRP A 408 -14.52 21.80 0.08
CA TRP A 408 -15.80 21.51 0.70
C TRP A 408 -15.96 22.19 2.07
N SER A 409 -14.93 22.18 2.91
CA SER A 409 -15.00 22.78 4.26
C SER A 409 -15.14 24.30 4.23
N GLN A 410 -14.59 24.97 3.21
CA GLN A 410 -14.76 26.41 3.00
C GLN A 410 -16.19 26.82 2.65
N THR A 411 -17.02 25.87 2.19
CA THR A 411 -18.44 26.16 1.95
C THR A 411 -19.26 26.26 3.23
N TYR A 412 -18.73 25.84 4.39
CA TYR A 412 -19.44 25.95 5.66
C TYR A 412 -19.40 27.40 6.16
N ASP A 413 -20.48 28.13 5.87
CA ASP A 413 -20.75 29.45 6.42
C ASP A 413 -21.36 29.33 7.83
N PRO A 414 -20.79 29.97 8.87
CA PRO A 414 -21.36 30.01 10.22
C PRO A 414 -22.83 30.47 10.27
N GLU A 415 -23.27 31.29 9.31
CA GLU A 415 -24.62 31.85 9.25
C GLU A 415 -25.61 31.01 8.41
N GLY A 416 -25.18 29.85 7.89
CA GLY A 416 -26.06 28.90 7.20
C GLY A 416 -26.18 29.07 5.67
N GLY A 417 -25.37 29.93 5.04
CA GLY A 417 -25.40 30.23 3.60
C GLY A 417 -24.71 29.22 2.66
N GLY A 418 -24.04 28.20 3.20
CA GLY A 418 -23.15 27.30 2.45
C GLY A 418 -23.78 26.30 1.46
N LYS A 419 -25.11 26.18 1.46
CA LYS A 419 -25.82 25.15 0.69
C LYS A 419 -25.72 25.35 -0.82
N ALA A 420 -25.93 26.58 -1.29
CA ALA A 420 -25.90 26.89 -2.73
C ALA A 420 -24.53 26.58 -3.35
N ALA A 421 -23.44 26.92 -2.65
CA ALA A 421 -22.08 26.62 -3.08
C ALA A 421 -21.81 25.11 -3.21
N ARG A 422 -22.27 24.30 -2.25
CA ARG A 422 -22.15 22.83 -2.29
C ARG A 422 -22.92 22.22 -3.46
N LEU A 423 -24.14 22.68 -3.69
CA LEU A 423 -24.94 22.24 -4.84
C LEU A 423 -24.28 22.64 -6.16
N ASP A 424 -23.67 23.83 -6.25
CA ASP A 424 -22.96 24.28 -7.44
C ASP A 424 -21.72 23.40 -7.74
N ILE A 425 -20.90 23.09 -6.73
CA ILE A 425 -19.76 22.16 -6.88
C ILE A 425 -20.24 20.81 -7.45
N LEU A 426 -21.33 20.26 -6.91
CA LEU A 426 -21.83 18.96 -7.34
C LEU A 426 -22.47 19.00 -8.73
N ARG A 427 -23.19 20.08 -9.09
CA ARG A 427 -23.70 20.28 -10.46
C ARG A 427 -22.57 20.30 -11.47
N ARG A 428 -21.50 21.05 -11.19
CA ARG A 428 -20.29 21.07 -12.03
C ARG A 428 -19.69 19.68 -12.24
N ILE A 429 -19.73 18.82 -11.21
CA ILE A 429 -19.26 17.43 -11.30
C ILE A 429 -20.20 16.56 -12.15
N VAL A 430 -21.52 16.65 -11.90
CA VAL A 430 -22.54 15.81 -12.54
C VAL A 430 -22.67 16.13 -14.03
N ASP A 431 -22.73 17.43 -14.35
CA ASP A 431 -22.99 17.95 -15.69
C ASP A 431 -21.73 17.94 -16.58
N SER A 432 -20.55 17.76 -16.00
CA SER A 432 -19.32 17.71 -16.80
C SER A 432 -19.19 16.39 -17.55
N ASP A 433 -18.89 16.47 -18.85
CA ASP A 433 -18.58 15.32 -19.73
C ASP A 433 -17.13 14.87 -19.63
N SER A 434 -16.33 15.57 -18.83
CA SER A 434 -14.98 15.14 -18.49
C SER A 434 -14.71 15.34 -17.00
N ALA A 435 -14.04 14.38 -16.36
CA ALA A 435 -13.44 14.69 -15.08
C ALA A 435 -12.46 15.84 -15.31
N SER A 436 -12.65 16.97 -14.61
CA SER A 436 -11.71 18.10 -14.66
C SER A 436 -10.31 17.56 -14.41
N ASP A 437 -9.34 17.90 -15.28
CA ASP A 437 -7.94 17.50 -15.17
C ASP A 437 -7.39 17.98 -13.84
N THR A 438 -7.59 17.14 -12.84
CA THR A 438 -7.06 17.30 -11.51
C THR A 438 -6.10 16.14 -11.30
N LEU A 439 -5.28 15.88 -12.31
CA LEU A 439 -3.89 15.59 -12.02
C LEU A 439 -3.17 16.90 -12.23
N LEU A 440 -2.72 17.51 -11.13
CA LEU A 440 -1.79 18.65 -11.16
C LEU A 440 -0.45 18.32 -11.85
N ASP A 441 -0.32 17.13 -12.45
CA ASP A 441 0.72 16.76 -13.40
C ASP A 441 0.01 16.34 -14.70
N GLY A 442 0.05 17.17 -15.74
CA GLY A 442 -0.74 17.09 -17.00
C GLY A 442 -0.55 15.85 -17.90
N GLU A 443 -0.18 14.69 -17.36
CA GLU A 443 0.18 13.48 -18.11
C GLU A 443 -0.99 12.51 -18.39
N SER A 444 -2.14 12.60 -17.71
CA SER A 444 -3.15 11.52 -17.77
C SER A 444 -4.07 11.48 -18.98
N ARG A 445 -4.27 12.59 -19.70
CA ARG A 445 -5.18 12.61 -20.87
C ARG A 445 -4.69 11.75 -22.03
N GLU A 446 -3.38 11.73 -22.27
CA GLU A 446 -2.81 10.92 -23.34
C GLU A 446 -2.65 9.45 -22.96
N ILE A 447 -2.29 9.16 -21.70
CA ILE A 447 -1.98 7.81 -21.23
C ILE A 447 -3.21 6.91 -21.27
N GLY A 448 -4.37 7.36 -20.76
CA GLY A 448 -5.59 6.53 -20.72
C GLY A 448 -6.14 6.11 -22.10
N ARG A 449 -6.11 7.02 -23.09
CA ARG A 449 -6.56 6.71 -24.47
C ARG A 449 -5.53 5.89 -25.25
N LYS A 450 -4.23 6.18 -25.10
CA LYS A 450 -3.15 5.40 -25.73
C LYS A 450 -3.06 4.00 -25.13
N ASP A 451 -3.21 3.84 -23.81
CA ASP A 451 -3.09 2.55 -23.13
C ASP A 451 -4.30 1.64 -23.35
N LEU A 452 -5.52 2.16 -23.44
CA LEU A 452 -6.68 1.33 -23.78
C LEU A 452 -6.61 0.83 -25.24
N LYS A 453 -6.18 1.68 -26.17
CA LYS A 453 -5.91 1.29 -27.57
C LYS A 453 -4.74 0.30 -27.65
N ARG A 454 -3.65 0.54 -26.93
CA ARG A 454 -2.49 -0.35 -26.84
C ARG A 454 -2.83 -1.69 -26.20
N PHE A 455 -3.68 -1.70 -25.17
CA PHE A 455 -4.16 -2.92 -24.52
C PHE A 455 -5.05 -3.74 -25.47
N LYS A 456 -5.96 -3.09 -26.20
CA LYS A 456 -6.77 -3.73 -27.24
C LYS A 456 -5.90 -4.26 -28.40
N TRP A 457 -4.88 -3.50 -28.81
CA TRP A 457 -3.94 -3.87 -29.86
C TRP A 457 -3.03 -5.05 -29.44
N LEU A 458 -2.39 -5.00 -28.28
CA LEU A 458 -1.59 -6.11 -27.72
C LEU A 458 -2.43 -7.38 -27.53
N LYS A 459 -3.70 -7.24 -27.12
CA LYS A 459 -4.62 -8.37 -27.01
C LYS A 459 -4.91 -8.99 -28.39
N ARG A 460 -4.98 -8.21 -29.46
CA ARG A 460 -5.16 -8.69 -30.84
C ARG A 460 -3.87 -9.34 -31.37
N GLU A 461 -2.74 -8.66 -31.27
CA GLU A 461 -1.44 -9.17 -31.73
C GLU A 461 -1.06 -10.49 -31.04
N MET A 462 -1.39 -10.63 -29.75
CA MET A 462 -1.14 -11.88 -29.02
C MET A 462 -2.19 -12.96 -29.27
N ALA A 463 -3.44 -12.60 -29.57
CA ALA A 463 -4.42 -13.57 -30.06
C ALA A 463 -3.99 -14.13 -31.43
N GLU A 464 -3.43 -13.27 -32.29
CA GLU A 464 -2.85 -13.65 -33.59
C GLU A 464 -1.61 -14.54 -33.42
N LYS A 465 -0.71 -14.22 -32.47
CA LYS A 465 0.44 -15.09 -32.13
C LYS A 465 0.05 -16.42 -31.49
N ALA A 466 -1.05 -16.48 -30.75
CA ALA A 466 -1.59 -17.71 -30.17
C ALA A 466 -2.38 -18.55 -31.17
N SER A 467 -2.89 -17.94 -32.25
CA SER A 467 -3.56 -18.62 -33.37
C SER A 467 -2.64 -18.96 -34.54
N ALA A 468 -1.38 -18.53 -34.50
CA ALA A 468 -0.40 -18.90 -35.51
C ALA A 468 -0.16 -20.43 -35.41
N PRO A 469 -0.32 -21.19 -36.52
CA PRO A 469 -0.02 -22.61 -36.50
C PRO A 469 1.45 -22.79 -36.12
N ALA A 470 1.73 -23.74 -35.22
CA ALA A 470 3.09 -24.15 -34.91
C ALA A 470 3.75 -24.52 -36.24
N GLN A 471 4.77 -23.77 -36.66
CA GLN A 471 5.61 -24.19 -37.77
C GLN A 471 6.23 -25.52 -37.34
N ASP A 472 5.94 -26.56 -38.12
CA ASP A 472 6.50 -27.89 -38.00
C ASP A 472 8.02 -27.76 -37.93
N ILE A 473 8.57 -27.98 -36.74
CA ILE A 473 9.98 -28.33 -36.59
C ILE A 473 10.05 -29.81 -36.98
N GLU A 474 10.26 -30.06 -38.27
CA GLU A 474 10.69 -31.35 -38.76
C GLU A 474 11.99 -31.72 -38.05
N PHE A 475 11.91 -32.76 -37.23
CA PHE A 475 13.07 -33.52 -36.81
C PHE A 475 13.69 -34.18 -38.06
N ALA A 476 14.90 -33.76 -38.42
CA ALA A 476 15.82 -34.58 -39.19
C ALA A 476 16.94 -35.07 -38.25
N LEU A 477 17.22 -36.37 -38.36
CA LEU A 477 18.24 -37.16 -37.67
C LEU A 477 19.62 -36.50 -37.61
#